data_AF-A0A5C7FYT9-F1
#
_entry.id   AF-A0A5C7FYT9-F1
#
_cell.length_a   1.000
_cell.length_b   1.000
_cell.length_c   1.000
_cell.angle_alpha   90.00
_cell.angle_beta   90.00
_cell.angle_gamma   90.00
#
_symmetry.space_group_name_H-M   'P 1'
#
loop_
_entity.id
_entity.type
_entity.pdbx_description
1 polymer ?
#
loop_
_entity_poly.entity_id
_entity_poly.type
_entity_poly.pdbx_seq_one_letter_code
_entity_poly.pdbx_strand_id
1 'polypeptide(L)'
;MDEQKRGRGRPAGSGEQLPAVERTRQSRQNRAANGATRLDFYLDPAHADQLAQLMAHWELDTRKEAVQRALDIVHQTITNNRKAA
;
A
#
# COMPACT_ATOMS: atom_id res chain seq x y z
N MET A 1 -39.63 2.62 20.96
CA MET A 1 -39.66 2.91 19.51
C MET A 1 -38.80 4.14 19.36
N ASP A 2 -37.48 3.94 19.27
CA ASP A 2 -36.51 5.01 19.44
C ASP A 2 -35.66 5.10 18.19
N GLU A 3 -36.18 5.85 17.24
CA GLU A 3 -35.57 6.07 15.93
C GLU A 3 -34.39 7.02 16.10
N GLN A 4 -33.17 6.46 16.10
CA GLN A 4 -31.93 7.24 16.13
C GLN A 4 -31.86 8.12 14.88
N LYS A 5 -31.80 9.43 15.12
CA LYS A 5 -31.72 10.51 14.13
C LYS A 5 -30.68 10.20 13.05
N ARG A 6 -31.18 9.93 11.84
CA ARG A 6 -30.38 9.74 10.62
C ARG A 6 -29.61 11.03 10.31
N GLY A 7 -28.28 10.98 10.30
CA GLY A 7 -27.44 12.07 9.81
C GLY A 7 -27.79 12.41 8.35
N ARG A 8 -28.05 13.69 8.06
CA ARG A 8 -28.36 14.20 6.72
C ARG A 8 -27.18 13.91 5.76
N GLY A 9 -27.44 13.19 4.67
CA GLY A 9 -26.50 13.04 3.56
C GLY A 9 -26.30 11.61 3.01
N ARG A 10 -26.89 10.57 3.62
CA ARG A 10 -26.71 9.20 3.13
C ARG A 10 -27.78 8.83 2.09
N PRO A 11 -27.42 8.44 0.85
CA PRO A 11 -28.40 8.00 -0.14
C PRO A 11 -29.15 6.76 0.34
N ALA A 12 -30.46 6.76 0.13
CA ALA A 12 -31.34 5.64 0.43
C ALA A 12 -30.91 4.42 -0.42
N GLY A 13 -30.66 3.28 0.23
CA GLY A 13 -30.16 2.07 -0.43
C GLY A 13 -28.69 1.72 -0.15
N SER A 14 -27.96 2.56 0.59
CA SER A 14 -26.67 2.13 1.16
C SER A 14 -26.94 1.13 2.28
N GLY A 15 -26.86 -0.16 1.95
CA GLY A 15 -26.97 -1.28 2.89
C GLY A 15 -26.22 -1.01 4.20
N GLU A 16 -26.69 -1.68 5.24
CA GLU A 16 -26.14 -1.63 6.58
C GLU A 16 -24.61 -1.60 6.51
N GLN A 17 -24.00 -0.55 7.05
CA GLN A 17 -22.56 -0.42 6.94
C GLN A 17 -21.96 -1.55 7.76
N LEU A 18 -21.24 -2.47 7.11
CA LEU A 18 -20.62 -3.61 7.78
C LEU A 18 -19.90 -3.14 9.07
N PRO A 19 -19.90 -3.94 10.15
CA PRO A 19 -19.08 -3.69 11.31
C PRO A 19 -17.62 -3.36 10.91
N ALA A 20 -16.94 -2.50 11.67
CA ALA A 20 -15.60 -2.02 11.31
C ALA A 20 -14.58 -3.15 11.04
N VAL A 21 -14.71 -4.26 11.78
CA VAL A 21 -13.91 -5.48 11.62
C VAL A 21 -14.17 -6.12 10.25
N GLU A 22 -15.42 -6.25 9.85
CA GLU A 22 -15.81 -6.86 8.57
C GLU A 22 -15.43 -5.98 7.38
N ARG A 23 -15.54 -4.65 7.50
CA ARG A 23 -14.99 -3.71 6.51
C ARG A 23 -13.49 -3.91 6.29
N THR A 24 -12.74 -4.09 7.38
CA THR A 24 -11.29 -4.31 7.32
C THR A 24 -10.96 -5.64 6.65
N ARG A 25 -11.70 -6.69 7.00
CA ARG A 25 -11.56 -8.02 6.38
C ARG A 25 -11.85 -7.99 4.89
N GLN A 26 -12.97 -7.37 4.48
CA GLN A 26 -13.34 -7.22 3.07
C GLN A 26 -12.33 -6.38 2.29
N SER A 27 -11.81 -5.29 2.89
CA SER A 27 -10.74 -4.48 2.28
C SER A 27 -9.44 -5.27 2.07
N ARG A 28 -9.08 -6.16 3.01
CA ARG A 28 -7.92 -7.05 2.87
C ARG A 28 -8.16 -8.12 1.81
N GLN A 29 -9.36 -8.72 1.78
CA GLN A 29 -9.75 -9.71 0.77
C GLN A 29 -9.74 -9.12 -0.65
N ASN A 30 -10.31 -7.93 -0.85
CA ASN A 30 -10.29 -7.24 -2.13
C ASN A 30 -8.86 -6.87 -2.57
N ARG A 31 -7.99 -6.48 -1.64
CA ARG A 31 -6.57 -6.22 -1.95
C ARG A 31 -5.81 -7.48 -2.37
N ALA A 32 -6.05 -8.60 -1.68
CA ALA A 32 -5.46 -9.88 -2.04
C ALA A 32 -5.97 -10.39 -3.41
N ALA A 33 -7.27 -10.24 -3.69
CA ALA A 33 -7.86 -10.58 -4.98
C ALA A 33 -7.29 -9.75 -6.14
N ASN A 34 -6.88 -8.50 -5.88
CA ASN A 34 -6.22 -7.63 -6.84
C ASN A 34 -4.71 -7.89 -6.99
N GLY A 35 -4.17 -8.97 -6.40
CA GLY A 35 -2.75 -9.32 -6.47
C GLY A 35 -1.81 -8.36 -5.73
N ALA A 36 -2.34 -7.46 -4.90
CA ALA A 36 -1.53 -6.51 -4.14
C ALA A 36 -0.99 -7.19 -2.87
N THR A 37 0.09 -7.94 -3.00
CA THR A 37 0.83 -8.49 -1.85
C THR A 37 1.43 -7.35 -1.05
N ARG A 38 0.96 -7.17 0.19
CA ARG A 38 1.53 -6.21 1.12
C ARG A 38 2.69 -6.87 1.87
N LEU A 39 3.86 -6.25 1.79
CA LEU A 39 5.04 -6.64 2.55
C LEU A 39 5.29 -5.56 3.60
N ASP A 40 5.26 -5.94 4.86
CA ASP A 40 5.71 -5.09 5.97
C ASP A 40 7.13 -5.53 6.32
N PHE A 41 8.07 -4.59 6.40
CA PHE A 41 9.47 -4.85 6.71
C PHE A 41 10.03 -3.76 7.62
N TYR A 42 11.12 -4.08 8.30
CA TYR A 42 11.83 -3.14 9.16
C TYR A 42 13.07 -2.61 8.43
N LEU A 43 13.33 -1.32 8.59
CA LEU A 43 14.57 -0.66 8.16
C LEU A 43 15.25 -0.11 9.40
N ASP A 44 16.57 -0.26 9.48
CA ASP A 44 17.34 0.44 10.50
C ASP A 44 17.17 1.97 10.33
N PRO A 45 17.21 2.74 11.42
CA PRO A 45 16.99 4.19 11.39
C PRO A 45 17.87 4.91 10.36
N ALA A 46 19.15 4.53 10.24
CA ALA A 46 20.06 5.10 9.26
C ALA A 46 19.61 4.87 7.79
N HIS A 47 18.96 3.74 7.51
CA HIS A 47 18.44 3.41 6.18
C HIS A 47 17.09 4.09 5.89
N ALA A 48 16.32 4.43 6.94
CA ALA A 48 15.10 5.21 6.78
C ALA A 48 15.38 6.63 6.26
N ASP A 49 16.46 7.25 6.72
CA ASP A 49 16.89 8.57 6.23
C ASP A 49 17.36 8.51 4.78
N GLN A 50 18.09 7.45 4.41
CA GLN A 50 18.52 7.19 3.03
C GLN A 50 17.31 7.02 2.10
N LEU A 51 16.24 6.38 2.56
CA LEU A 51 15.00 6.25 1.79
C LEU A 51 14.38 7.62 1.48
N ALA A 52 14.37 8.55 2.44
CA ALA A 52 13.87 9.90 2.22
C ALA A 52 14.72 10.68 1.20
N GLN A 53 16.04 10.52 1.26
CA GLN A 53 16.96 11.11 0.27
C GLN A 53 16.73 10.53 -1.14
N LEU A 54 16.50 9.21 -1.25
CA LEU A 54 16.18 8.55 -2.52
C LEU A 54 14.85 9.02 -3.10
N MET A 55 13.83 9.21 -2.25
CA MET A 55 12.55 9.78 -2.68
C MET A 55 12.73 11.17 -3.30
N ALA A 56 13.50 12.04 -2.66
CA ALA A 56 13.79 13.37 -3.18
C ALA A 56 14.61 13.31 -4.48
N HIS A 57 15.62 12.44 -4.54
CA HIS A 57 16.48 12.30 -5.71
C HIS A 57 15.74 11.75 -6.96
N TRP A 58 14.77 10.85 -6.76
CA TRP A 58 13.98 10.28 -7.83
C TRP A 58 12.66 11.00 -8.09
N GLU A 59 12.37 12.07 -7.35
CA GLU A 59 11.12 12.84 -7.42
C GLU A 59 9.88 11.94 -7.24
N LEU A 60 9.91 11.09 -6.21
CA LEU A 60 8.83 10.14 -5.91
C LEU A 60 8.04 10.57 -4.68
N ASP A 61 6.71 10.51 -4.80
CA ASP A 61 5.78 10.98 -3.77
C ASP A 61 5.62 9.95 -2.64
N THR A 62 5.88 8.67 -2.91
CA THR A 62 5.66 7.61 -1.93
C THR A 62 6.89 6.74 -1.67
N ARG A 63 7.05 6.34 -0.40
CA ARG A 63 8.06 5.35 0.01
C ARG A 63 7.94 4.05 -0.76
N LYS A 64 6.71 3.65 -1.11
CA LYS A 64 6.43 2.45 -1.90
C LYS A 64 7.09 2.54 -3.27
N GLU A 65 6.91 3.65 -3.99
CA GLU A 65 7.49 3.83 -5.32
C GLU A 65 9.01 3.82 -5.28
N ALA A 66 9.60 4.48 -4.27
CA ALA A 66 11.05 4.47 -4.09
C ALA A 66 11.59 3.05 -3.86
N VAL A 67 10.96 2.29 -2.97
CA VAL A 67 11.35 0.89 -2.70
C VAL A 67 11.16 0.02 -3.95
N GLN A 68 10.04 0.17 -4.66
CA GLN A 68 9.77 -0.59 -5.88
C GLN A 68 10.85 -0.32 -6.94
N ARG A 69 11.17 0.96 -7.19
CA ARG A 69 12.20 1.35 -8.16
C ARG A 69 13.58 0.82 -7.78
N ALA A 70 13.92 0.85 -6.49
CA ALA A 70 15.18 0.27 -6.00
C ALA A 70 15.25 -1.24 -6.27
N LEU A 71 14.16 -1.98 -6.02
CA LEU A 71 14.08 -3.42 -6.32
C LEU A 71 14.19 -3.70 -7.82
N ASP A 72 13.55 -2.87 -8.65
CA ASP A 72 13.60 -3.02 -10.11
C ASP A 72 15.03 -2.84 -10.64
N ILE A 73 15.76 -1.83 -10.13
CA ILE A 73 17.18 -1.61 -10.46
C ILE A 73 18.01 -2.84 -10.10
N VAL A 74 17.89 -3.34 -8.86
CA VAL A 74 18.64 -4.53 -8.41
C VAL A 74 18.31 -5.75 -9.28
N HIS A 75 17.03 -5.96 -9.59
CA HIS A 75 16.60 -7.06 -10.43
C HIS A 75 17.19 -6.95 -11.85
N GLN A 76 17.20 -5.75 -12.43
CA GLN A 76 17.78 -5.52 -13.75
C GLN A 76 19.29 -5.73 -13.75
N THR A 77 20.00 -5.27 -12.71
CA THR A 77 21.45 -5.50 -12.54
C THR A 77 21.77 -7.00 -12.45
N ILE A 78 21.05 -7.75 -11.62
CA ILE A 78 21.25 -9.20 -11.49
C ILE A 78 20.96 -9.92 -12.81
N THR A 79 19.86 -9.56 -13.47
CA THR A 79 19.46 -10.18 -14.74
C THR A 79 20.47 -9.92 -15.85
N ASN A 80 20.99 -8.69 -15.94
CA ASN A 80 22.00 -8.33 -16.92
C ASN A 80 23.32 -9.07 -16.66
N ASN A 81 23.75 -9.16 -15.40
CA ASN A 81 24.95 -9.89 -15.03
C ASN A 81 24.83 -11.40 -15.31
N ARG A 82 23.64 -11.99 -15.12
CA ARG A 82 23.37 -13.40 -15.47
C ARG A 82 23.36 -13.67 -16.97
N LYS A 83 23.05 -12.68 -17.81
CA LYS A 83 23.11 -12.82 -19.27
C LYS A 83 24.52 -12.63 -19.83
N ALA A 84 25.39 -11.94 -19.08
CA ALA A 84 26.77 -11.69 -19.44
C ALA A 84 27.74 -12.80 -18.99
N ALA A 85 27.29 -13.72 -18.13
CA ALA A 85 28.00 -14.92 -17.69
C ALA A 85 27.56 -16.14 -18.51
#